data_AF-A0A2G5W2Y4-F1
#
_entry.id   AF-A0A2G5W2Y4-F1
#
_cell.length_a   1.000
_cell.length_b   1.000
_cell.length_c   1.000
_cell.angle_alpha   90.00
_cell.angle_beta   90.00
_cell.angle_gamma   90.00
#
_symmetry.space_group_name_H-M   'P 1'
#
loop_
_entity.id
_entity.type
_entity.pdbx_description
1 polymer ?
#
loop_
_entity_poly.entity_id
_entity_poly.type
_entity_poly.pdbx_seq_one_letter_code
_entity_poly.pdbx_strand_id
1 'polypeptide(L)'
;MKKKMVVASMALVLVLGACGNADETNQNDPETGEAAPGSGAIDHGVDENKVGFSMSGDKVEEATGVPKEDKEEILAAFDNYIETLNNQDVEGYLATLSTKGYDLEEERQATEEMLENSTMKRETDNETIVKYSGDSAQLFSTLKTTFTDIETEVENTHEGRQVTVFNKEDGAWKVFSIHFIGDEPGNE
;
A
#
# COMPACT_ATOMS: atom_id res chain seq x y z
N MET A 1 -61.80 -31.99 -5.87
CA MET A 1 -61.41 -32.67 -4.61
C MET A 1 -60.72 -31.67 -3.70
N LYS A 2 -60.81 -31.91 -2.39
CA LYS A 2 -60.63 -31.00 -1.26
C LYS A 2 -59.21 -30.43 -1.13
N LYS A 3 -59.09 -29.16 -0.72
CA LYS A 3 -58.49 -28.81 0.59
C LYS A 3 -58.77 -27.34 0.97
N LYS A 4 -59.18 -27.19 2.22
CA LYS A 4 -59.44 -25.95 2.98
C LYS A 4 -58.15 -25.50 3.70
N MET A 5 -58.26 -24.35 4.39
CA MET A 5 -57.44 -23.73 5.48
C MET A 5 -56.88 -22.39 4.95
N VAL A 6 -57.42 -21.18 5.22
CA VAL A 6 -57.89 -20.45 6.43
C VAL A 6 -56.78 -20.03 7.40
N VAL A 7 -56.84 -18.75 7.80
CA VAL A 7 -56.24 -18.02 8.95
C VAL A 7 -54.85 -17.44 8.66
N ALA A 8 -54.61 -16.13 8.48
CA ALA A 8 -54.89 -14.91 9.25
C ALA A 8 -53.87 -14.59 10.38
N SER A 9 -53.33 -13.38 10.30
CA SER A 9 -52.87 -12.47 11.38
C SER A 9 -51.74 -12.90 12.33
N MET A 10 -50.66 -12.09 12.35
CA MET A 10 -50.08 -11.41 13.53
C MET A 10 -48.77 -10.74 13.08
N ALA A 11 -48.67 -9.41 13.09
CA ALA A 11 -48.22 -8.57 14.20
C ALA A 11 -46.73 -8.21 14.10
N LEU A 12 -46.53 -6.89 13.96
CA LEU A 12 -45.32 -6.10 14.02
C LEU A 12 -44.62 -6.27 15.39
N VAL A 13 -43.31 -6.51 15.40
CA VAL A 13 -42.42 -6.07 16.49
C VAL A 13 -41.10 -5.59 15.89
N LEU A 14 -40.96 -4.26 15.83
CA LEU A 14 -39.68 -3.57 15.72
C LEU A 14 -38.98 -3.68 17.07
N VAL A 15 -37.78 -4.26 17.12
CA VAL A 15 -36.86 -4.07 18.25
C VAL A 15 -35.63 -3.34 17.73
N LEU A 16 -35.59 -2.04 18.04
CA LEU A 16 -34.38 -1.24 18.07
C LEU A 16 -33.61 -1.60 19.35
N GLY A 17 -32.45 -2.23 19.23
CA GLY A 17 -31.41 -2.27 20.26
C GLY A 17 -30.24 -1.43 19.76
N ALA A 18 -30.13 -0.18 20.18
CA ALA A 18 -29.42 0.29 21.38
C ALA A 18 -27.96 0.66 21.05
N CYS A 19 -27.73 1.98 20.99
CA CYS A 19 -26.43 2.61 21.13
C CYS A 19 -25.70 2.07 22.36
N GLY A 20 -24.48 1.59 22.18
CA GLY A 20 -23.45 1.61 23.19
C GLY A 20 -22.40 2.63 22.74
N ASN A 21 -22.21 3.69 23.51
CA ASN A 21 -21.15 4.67 23.32
C ASN A 21 -20.29 4.67 24.59
N ALA A 22 -18.99 4.90 24.40
CA ALA A 22 -17.89 4.98 25.39
C ALA A 22 -17.44 3.67 26.05
N ASP A 23 -16.21 3.23 25.78
CA ASP A 23 -15.05 3.80 26.48
C ASP A 23 -13.76 3.60 25.68
N GLU A 24 -12.94 4.64 25.68
CA GLU A 24 -11.63 4.70 25.06
C GLU A 24 -10.64 3.92 25.92
N THR A 25 -9.91 2.98 25.34
CA THR A 25 -8.62 2.59 25.91
C THR A 25 -7.54 3.00 24.94
N ASN A 26 -7.12 4.24 25.13
CA ASN A 26 -5.85 4.77 24.68
C ASN A 26 -4.74 3.90 25.31
N GLN A 27 -4.09 3.08 24.50
CA GLN A 27 -2.74 2.62 24.76
C GLN A 27 -1.87 3.10 23.60
N ASN A 28 -1.36 4.32 23.76
CA ASN A 28 -0.10 4.72 23.14
C ASN A 28 1.00 3.77 23.61
N ASP A 29 1.36 2.82 22.76
CA ASP A 29 2.62 2.09 22.83
C ASP A 29 3.64 2.85 21.96
N PRO A 30 4.78 3.34 22.51
CA PRO A 30 5.76 4.11 21.75
C PRO A 30 6.81 3.24 21.03
N GLU A 31 6.47 2.02 20.57
CA GLU A 31 7.31 1.23 19.68
C GLU A 31 6.57 0.84 18.39
N THR A 32 6.98 1.46 17.27
CA THR A 32 6.55 1.20 15.88
C THR A 32 5.10 1.58 15.54
N GLY A 33 4.78 2.88 15.62
CA GLY A 33 3.45 3.44 15.34
C GLY A 33 3.06 3.56 13.86
N GLU A 34 3.24 2.52 13.04
CA GLU A 34 2.71 2.48 11.66
C GLU A 34 1.70 1.32 11.54
N ALA A 35 0.49 1.61 11.06
CA ALA A 35 -0.54 0.58 10.89
C ALA A 35 -0.18 -0.37 9.74
N ALA A 36 -0.50 -1.66 9.88
CA ALA A 36 -0.39 -2.63 8.79
C ALA A 36 -1.21 -2.15 7.57
N PRO A 37 -0.72 -2.31 6.33
CA PRO A 37 -1.50 -2.00 5.14
C PRO A 37 -2.74 -2.92 5.08
N GLY A 38 -3.86 -2.39 4.58
CA GLY A 38 -5.07 -3.18 4.36
C GLY A 38 -4.91 -4.14 3.17
N SER A 39 -5.57 -5.30 3.20
CA SER A 39 -5.60 -6.26 2.07
C SER A 39 -6.19 -5.63 0.81
N GLY A 40 -5.40 -5.54 -0.25
CA GLY A 40 -5.82 -5.11 -1.58
C GLY A 40 -4.67 -4.55 -2.41
N ALA A 41 -4.32 -5.23 -3.50
CA ALA A 41 -3.05 -5.06 -4.20
C ALA A 41 -2.87 -3.78 -5.03
N ILE A 42 -3.90 -2.99 -5.33
CA ILE A 42 -3.76 -1.81 -6.20
C ILE A 42 -4.74 -0.69 -5.77
N ASP A 43 -4.74 -0.35 -4.49
CA ASP A 43 -5.20 0.96 -4.02
C ASP A 43 -4.52 1.25 -2.67
N HIS A 44 -3.27 1.72 -2.73
CA HIS A 44 -2.50 2.09 -1.55
C HIS A 44 -2.86 3.51 -1.07
N GLY A 45 -4.16 3.82 -1.06
CA GLY A 45 -4.72 5.00 -0.44
C GLY A 45 -4.69 4.87 1.08
N VAL A 46 -4.04 5.82 1.76
CA VAL A 46 -4.08 5.91 3.22
C VAL A 46 -5.21 6.83 3.64
N ASP A 47 -5.83 6.50 4.77
CA ASP A 47 -6.52 7.49 5.59
C ASP A 47 -5.59 8.68 5.84
N GLU A 48 -5.91 9.83 5.24
CA GLU A 48 -5.13 11.07 5.20
C GLU A 48 -4.64 11.53 6.60
N ASN A 49 -5.22 10.99 7.68
CA ASN A 49 -4.94 11.34 9.06
C ASN A 49 -3.91 10.46 9.78
N LYS A 50 -3.34 9.42 9.16
CA LYS A 50 -2.43 8.47 9.84
C LYS A 50 -0.96 8.55 9.44
N VAL A 51 -0.63 9.25 8.35
CA VAL A 51 0.76 9.49 7.93
C VAL A 51 1.15 10.90 8.33
N GLY A 52 2.11 11.03 9.25
CA GLY A 52 2.59 12.32 9.78
C GLY A 52 3.44 13.14 8.80
N PHE A 53 3.17 13.08 7.50
CA PHE A 53 3.90 13.83 6.48
C PHE A 53 3.05 14.94 5.91
N SER A 54 3.54 16.17 6.06
CA SER A 54 3.08 17.28 5.23
C SER A 54 3.68 17.10 3.84
N MET A 55 2.97 16.42 2.94
CA MET A 55 3.25 16.42 1.48
C MET A 55 2.90 17.79 0.84
N SER A 56 2.58 18.79 1.65
CA SER A 56 2.28 20.18 1.26
C SER A 56 3.59 20.96 1.09
N GLY A 57 4.15 20.89 -0.13
CA GLY A 57 5.30 21.69 -0.56
C GLY A 57 6.27 20.88 -1.42
N ASP A 58 6.88 21.52 -2.41
CA ASP A 58 7.80 20.91 -3.39
C ASP A 58 9.13 20.41 -2.78
N LYS A 59 9.24 20.36 -1.45
CA LYS A 59 10.50 20.13 -0.75
C LYS A 59 10.38 18.97 0.22
N VAL A 60 11.10 17.91 -0.12
CA VAL A 60 11.26 16.70 0.69
C VAL A 60 12.54 16.84 1.50
N GLU A 61 12.46 16.68 2.82
CA GLU A 61 13.63 16.75 3.71
C GLU A 61 14.25 15.36 3.90
N GLU A 62 15.55 15.25 3.62
CA GLU A 62 16.30 14.00 3.83
C GLU A 62 16.54 13.73 5.32
N ALA A 63 16.36 12.49 5.73
CA ALA A 63 16.62 12.01 7.08
C ALA A 63 18.09 12.22 7.46
N THR A 64 18.31 12.78 8.64
CA THR A 64 19.65 12.91 9.21
C THR A 64 20.06 11.66 9.96
N GLY A 65 21.36 11.33 9.94
CA GLY A 65 21.90 10.26 10.79
C GLY A 65 21.70 8.84 10.26
N VAL A 66 21.30 8.67 9.00
CA VAL A 66 21.28 7.37 8.33
C VAL A 66 22.72 6.88 8.15
N PRO A 67 23.12 5.73 8.72
CA PRO A 67 24.41 5.12 8.45
C PRO A 67 24.61 4.90 6.95
N LYS A 68 25.84 5.08 6.47
CA LYS A 68 26.16 4.96 5.05
C LYS A 68 25.74 3.58 4.48
N GLU A 69 26.04 2.52 5.22
CA GLU A 69 25.69 1.15 4.85
C GLU A 69 24.17 0.96 4.73
N ASP A 70 23.41 1.36 5.75
CA ASP A 70 21.94 1.27 5.68
C ASP A 70 21.36 2.14 4.55
N LYS A 71 21.90 3.33 4.28
CA LYS A 71 21.46 4.15 3.16
C LYS A 71 21.65 3.42 1.82
N GLU A 72 22.80 2.81 1.61
CA GLU A 72 23.09 2.03 0.39
C GLU A 72 22.17 0.80 0.28
N GLU A 73 21.93 0.09 1.40
CA GLU A 73 21.06 -1.07 1.43
C GLU A 73 19.57 -0.74 1.21
N ILE A 74 19.07 0.38 1.77
CA ILE A 74 17.68 0.83 1.59
C ILE A 74 17.43 1.22 0.13
N LEU A 75 18.34 1.98 -0.47
CA LEU A 75 18.24 2.37 -1.88
C LEU A 75 18.29 1.12 -2.78
N ALA A 76 19.22 0.19 -2.52
CA ALA A 76 19.28 -1.06 -3.28
C ALA A 76 18.02 -1.93 -3.13
N ALA A 77 17.41 -1.96 -1.94
CA ALA A 77 16.16 -2.67 -1.72
C ALA A 77 15.00 -2.03 -2.50
N PHE A 78 14.95 -0.70 -2.58
CA PHE A 78 13.99 0.02 -3.40
C PHE A 78 14.20 -0.23 -4.89
N ASP A 79 15.45 -0.15 -5.38
CA ASP A 79 15.80 -0.44 -6.76
C ASP A 79 15.37 -1.85 -7.15
N ASN A 80 15.65 -2.84 -6.31
CA ASN A 80 15.25 -4.23 -6.55
C ASN A 80 13.72 -4.40 -6.55
N TYR A 81 13.00 -3.69 -5.68
CA TYR A 81 11.53 -3.67 -5.69
C TYR A 81 10.98 -3.12 -7.03
N ILE A 82 11.56 -2.04 -7.55
CA ILE A 82 11.14 -1.46 -8.84
C ILE A 82 11.54 -2.35 -10.02
N GLU A 83 12.76 -2.89 -10.00
CA GLU A 83 13.29 -3.73 -11.07
C GLU A 83 12.50 -5.02 -11.22
N THR A 84 12.14 -5.68 -10.11
CA THR A 84 11.35 -6.92 -10.15
C THR A 84 9.96 -6.70 -10.75
N LEU A 85 9.28 -5.59 -10.40
CA LEU A 85 8.02 -5.19 -11.03
C LEU A 85 8.18 -4.89 -12.53
N ASN A 86 9.22 -4.14 -12.91
CA ASN A 86 9.50 -3.80 -14.31
C ASN A 86 9.85 -5.00 -15.17
N ASN A 87 10.50 -6.00 -14.57
CA ASN A 87 10.82 -7.26 -15.23
C ASN A 87 9.65 -8.26 -15.20
N GLN A 88 8.52 -7.90 -14.57
CA GLN A 88 7.38 -8.78 -14.34
C GLN A 88 7.78 -10.09 -13.62
N ASP A 89 8.82 -10.01 -12.78
CA ASP A 89 9.32 -11.12 -11.99
C ASP A 89 8.51 -11.23 -10.69
N VAL A 90 7.43 -12.02 -10.74
CA VAL A 90 6.52 -12.22 -9.60
C VAL A 90 7.27 -12.78 -8.38
N GLU A 91 8.17 -13.74 -8.57
CA GLU A 91 8.93 -14.32 -7.44
C GLU A 91 9.91 -13.30 -6.85
N GLY A 92 10.61 -12.56 -7.71
CA GLY A 92 11.48 -11.48 -7.29
C GLY A 92 10.72 -10.40 -6.52
N TYR A 93 9.56 -9.98 -7.03
CA TYR A 93 8.68 -9.00 -6.40
C TYR A 93 8.25 -9.46 -5.00
N LEU A 94 7.70 -10.67 -4.89
CA LEU A 94 7.25 -11.22 -3.60
C LEU A 94 8.41 -11.34 -2.61
N ALA A 95 9.62 -11.65 -3.09
CA ALA A 95 10.81 -11.69 -2.26
C ALA A 95 11.21 -10.30 -1.72
N THR A 96 10.75 -9.20 -2.30
CA THR A 96 11.01 -7.84 -1.78
C THR A 96 10.06 -7.45 -0.63
N LEU A 97 8.92 -8.14 -0.50
CA LEU A 97 7.88 -7.80 0.45
C LEU A 97 8.16 -8.37 1.85
N SER A 98 7.70 -7.65 2.86
CA SER A 98 7.68 -8.09 4.25
C SER A 98 6.50 -9.05 4.47
N THR A 99 6.78 -10.19 5.09
CA THR A 99 5.74 -11.13 5.54
C THR A 99 4.89 -10.63 6.71
N LYS A 100 5.31 -9.51 7.33
CA LYS A 100 4.55 -8.82 8.39
C LYS A 100 3.62 -7.75 7.82
N GLY A 101 3.95 -7.23 6.63
CA GLY A 101 3.16 -6.21 5.94
C GLY A 101 2.13 -6.81 4.97
N TYR A 102 2.47 -7.93 4.33
CA TYR A 102 1.68 -8.49 3.23
C TYR A 102 1.37 -9.98 3.42
N ASP A 103 0.20 -10.40 2.92
CA ASP A 103 -0.08 -11.80 2.63
C ASP A 103 0.49 -12.12 1.23
N LEU A 104 1.57 -12.92 1.19
CA LEU A 104 2.29 -13.18 -0.06
C LEU A 104 1.49 -14.01 -1.06
N GLU A 105 0.48 -14.78 -0.63
CA GLU A 105 -0.36 -15.55 -1.54
C GLU A 105 -1.42 -14.64 -2.18
N GLU A 106 -2.01 -13.74 -1.39
CA GLU A 106 -2.93 -12.72 -1.92
C GLU A 106 -2.20 -11.80 -2.92
N GLU A 107 -0.99 -11.35 -2.56
CA GLU A 107 -0.16 -10.50 -3.44
C GLU A 107 0.25 -11.22 -4.72
N ARG A 108 0.60 -12.51 -4.63
CA ARG A 108 0.89 -13.34 -5.80
C ARG A 108 -0.28 -13.36 -6.75
N GLN A 109 -1.46 -13.76 -6.25
CA GLN A 109 -2.65 -13.92 -7.07
C GLN A 109 -3.00 -12.60 -7.76
N ALA A 110 -2.99 -11.50 -7.03
CA ALA A 110 -3.34 -10.20 -7.59
C ALA A 110 -2.31 -9.71 -8.64
N THR A 111 -1.02 -9.94 -8.40
CA THR A 111 0.04 -9.58 -9.35
C THR A 111 -0.07 -10.44 -10.62
N GLU A 112 -0.28 -11.75 -10.48
CA GLU A 112 -0.46 -12.65 -11.61
C GLU A 112 -1.70 -12.26 -12.44
N GLU A 113 -2.85 -12.01 -11.80
CA GLU A 113 -4.10 -11.59 -12.47
C GLU A 113 -3.93 -10.27 -13.24
N MET A 114 -3.24 -9.28 -12.69
CA MET A 114 -2.91 -8.04 -13.39
C MET A 114 -2.04 -8.30 -14.63
N LEU A 115 -1.04 -9.16 -14.49
CA LEU A 115 -0.08 -9.47 -15.56
C LEU A 115 -0.64 -10.38 -16.65
N GLU A 116 -1.82 -10.99 -16.46
CA GLU A 116 -2.50 -11.76 -17.52
C GLU A 116 -2.86 -10.89 -18.72
N ASN A 117 -3.22 -9.63 -18.47
CA ASN A 117 -3.78 -8.74 -19.49
C ASN A 117 -2.96 -7.46 -19.71
N SER A 118 -1.97 -7.19 -18.85
CA SER A 118 -1.18 -5.96 -18.93
C SER A 118 0.30 -6.19 -18.63
N THR A 119 1.16 -5.37 -19.22
CA THR A 119 2.53 -5.18 -18.76
C THR A 119 2.64 -3.89 -17.95
N MET A 120 3.66 -3.78 -17.10
CA MET A 120 3.90 -2.59 -16.28
C MET A 120 5.34 -2.12 -16.44
N LYS A 121 5.52 -0.80 -16.49
CA LYS A 121 6.82 -0.15 -16.35
C LYS A 121 6.73 1.03 -15.39
N ARG A 122 7.63 1.08 -14.43
CA ARG A 122 7.80 2.13 -13.43
C ARG A 122 9.12 2.84 -13.64
N GLU A 123 9.06 4.17 -13.62
CA GLU A 123 10.21 5.07 -13.65
C GLU A 123 10.16 5.90 -12.36
N THR A 124 11.27 5.93 -11.63
CA THR A 124 11.41 6.65 -10.35
C THR A 124 12.23 7.91 -10.52
N ASP A 125 11.93 8.93 -9.70
CA ASP A 125 12.77 10.10 -9.50
C ASP A 125 12.63 10.59 -8.05
N ASN A 126 13.51 11.51 -7.64
CA ASN A 126 13.52 12.15 -6.33
C ASN A 126 13.55 11.19 -5.12
N GLU A 127 14.29 10.09 -5.25
CA GLU A 127 14.47 9.07 -4.22
C GLU A 127 15.18 9.63 -3.00
N THR A 128 14.44 9.80 -1.91
CA THR A 128 14.91 10.46 -0.69
C THR A 128 14.48 9.67 0.53
N ILE A 129 15.42 9.23 1.37
CA ILE A 129 15.08 8.65 2.68
C ILE A 129 14.63 9.80 3.58
N VAL A 130 13.36 9.81 4.00
CA VAL A 130 12.74 10.90 4.78
C VAL A 130 12.62 10.59 6.27
N LYS A 131 12.70 9.31 6.64
CA LYS A 131 12.67 8.85 8.04
C LYS A 131 13.52 7.59 8.19
N TYR A 132 14.18 7.44 9.34
CA TYR A 132 15.01 6.27 9.67
C TYR A 132 15.07 6.07 11.18
N SER A 133 14.95 4.81 11.64
CA SER A 133 15.00 4.42 13.06
C SER A 133 15.94 3.25 13.37
N GLY A 134 16.81 2.85 12.44
CA GLY A 134 17.69 1.69 12.60
C GLY A 134 17.13 0.43 11.94
N ASP A 135 15.91 0.06 12.32
CA ASP A 135 15.19 -1.13 11.84
C ASP A 135 14.03 -0.81 10.90
N SER A 136 13.68 0.48 10.77
CA SER A 136 12.68 0.97 9.83
C SER A 136 13.19 2.20 9.09
N ALA A 137 12.75 2.36 7.85
CA ALA A 137 13.06 3.50 7.02
C ALA A 137 11.85 3.86 6.15
N GLN A 138 11.77 5.12 5.75
CA GLN A 138 10.77 5.56 4.78
C GLN A 138 11.47 6.29 3.65
N LEU A 139 11.20 5.85 2.43
CA LEU A 139 11.75 6.42 1.20
C LEU A 139 10.62 7.10 0.44
N PHE A 140 10.78 8.39 0.20
CA PHE A 140 9.96 9.14 -0.73
C PHE A 140 10.52 8.97 -2.15
N SER A 141 9.62 8.86 -3.13
CA SER A 141 9.94 8.95 -4.55
C SER A 141 8.76 9.54 -5.33
N THR A 142 9.04 10.12 -6.49
CA THR A 142 8.03 10.33 -7.54
C THR A 142 8.06 9.14 -8.49
N LEU A 143 6.90 8.70 -8.93
CA LEU A 143 6.73 7.55 -9.81
C LEU A 143 5.94 7.94 -11.04
N LYS A 144 6.41 7.44 -12.18
CA LYS A 144 5.63 7.32 -13.41
C LYS A 144 5.43 5.85 -13.71
N THR A 145 4.18 5.40 -13.66
CA THR A 145 3.80 4.01 -13.96
C THR A 145 3.03 3.96 -15.27
N THR A 146 3.53 3.19 -16.22
CA THR A 146 2.87 2.92 -17.50
C THR A 146 2.37 1.49 -17.50
N PHE A 147 1.07 1.31 -17.70
CA PHE A 147 0.46 0.02 -17.98
C PHE A 147 0.19 -0.09 -19.48
N THR A 148 0.53 -1.21 -20.08
CA THR A 148 0.23 -1.49 -21.49
C THR A 148 -0.68 -2.71 -21.57
N ASP A 149 -1.86 -2.54 -22.14
CA ASP A 149 -2.76 -3.65 -22.42
C ASP A 149 -2.17 -4.56 -23.51
N ILE A 150 -2.11 -5.87 -23.25
CA ILE A 150 -1.41 -6.83 -24.13
C ILE A 150 -2.18 -7.07 -25.44
N GLU A 151 -3.51 -7.02 -25.42
CA GLU A 151 -4.33 -7.30 -26.61
C GLU A 151 -4.39 -6.10 -27.55
N THR A 152 -4.54 -4.91 -26.99
CA THR A 152 -4.81 -3.67 -27.72
C THR A 152 -3.59 -2.77 -27.90
N GLU A 153 -2.50 -3.04 -27.17
CA GLU A 153 -1.29 -2.21 -27.09
C GLU A 153 -1.56 -0.78 -26.58
N VAL A 154 -2.71 -0.53 -25.96
CA VAL A 154 -3.06 0.78 -25.39
C VAL A 154 -2.27 1.00 -24.11
N GLU A 155 -1.59 2.15 -24.03
CA GLU A 155 -0.85 2.58 -22.85
C GLU A 155 -1.68 3.52 -21.98
N ASN A 156 -1.63 3.30 -20.66
CA ASN A 156 -2.16 4.21 -19.65
C ASN A 156 -1.06 4.57 -18.67
N THR A 157 -0.77 5.86 -18.54
CA THR A 157 0.29 6.37 -17.67
C THR A 157 -0.31 7.09 -16.47
N HIS A 158 0.21 6.78 -15.29
CA HIS A 158 -0.12 7.42 -14.02
C HIS A 158 1.14 7.99 -13.39
N GLU A 159 1.09 9.24 -12.98
CA GLU A 159 2.16 9.91 -12.24
C GLU A 159 1.70 10.18 -10.81
N GLY A 160 2.64 10.18 -9.88
CA GLY A 160 2.32 10.49 -8.49
C GLY A 160 3.52 10.37 -7.56
N ARG A 161 3.22 10.49 -6.27
CA ARG A 161 4.20 10.47 -5.19
C ARG A 161 4.00 9.22 -4.35
N GLN A 162 5.09 8.53 -4.03
CA GLN A 162 5.07 7.33 -3.21
C GLN A 162 5.97 7.49 -1.99
N VAL A 163 5.48 7.03 -0.85
CA VAL A 163 6.32 6.70 0.30
C VAL A 163 6.33 5.18 0.45
N THR A 164 7.52 4.60 0.34
CA THR A 164 7.76 3.18 0.61
C THR A 164 8.34 3.05 2.01
N VAL A 165 7.62 2.33 2.87
CA VAL A 165 8.07 2.00 4.22
C VAL A 165 8.81 0.68 4.17
N PHE A 166 10.04 0.66 4.69
CA PHE A 166 10.86 -0.52 4.82
C PHE A 166 11.01 -0.93 6.27
N ASN A 167 11.00 -2.24 6.52
CA ASN A 167 11.43 -2.82 7.79
C ASN A 167 12.58 -3.80 7.54
N LYS A 168 13.57 -3.83 8.44
CA LYS A 168 14.69 -4.77 8.38
C LYS A 168 14.25 -6.11 8.95
N GLU A 169 14.24 -7.14 8.12
CA GLU A 169 13.87 -8.52 8.45
C GLU A 169 15.03 -9.45 8.12
N ASP A 170 15.53 -10.16 9.13
CA ASP A 170 16.68 -11.07 9.00
C ASP A 170 17.91 -10.43 8.32
N GLY A 171 18.10 -9.14 8.55
CA GLY A 171 19.21 -8.34 7.99
C GLY A 171 18.94 -7.75 6.61
N ALA A 172 17.79 -8.01 5.98
CA ALA A 172 17.41 -7.44 4.69
C ALA A 172 16.28 -6.40 4.85
N TRP A 173 16.35 -5.31 4.10
CA TRP A 173 15.26 -4.34 4.04
C TRP A 173 14.13 -4.88 3.15
N LYS A 174 12.92 -4.93 3.70
CA LYS A 174 11.71 -5.43 3.03
C LYS A 174 10.66 -4.34 2.97
N VAL A 175 9.93 -4.26 1.86
CA VAL A 175 8.79 -3.35 1.72
C VAL A 175 7.70 -3.80 2.69
N PHE A 176 7.41 -2.96 3.68
CA PHE A 176 6.42 -3.21 4.72
C PHE A 176 5.07 -2.58 4.39
N SER A 177 5.07 -1.39 3.82
CA SER A 177 3.86 -0.73 3.32
C SER A 177 4.20 0.26 2.22
N ILE A 178 3.22 0.55 1.40
CA ILE A 178 3.29 1.57 0.35
C ILE A 178 2.18 2.57 0.58
N HIS A 179 2.48 3.84 0.37
CA HIS A 179 1.52 4.94 0.41
C HIS A 179 1.68 5.75 -0.86
N PHE A 180 0.66 5.73 -1.73
CA PHE A 180 0.70 6.39 -3.02
C PHE A 180 -0.35 7.49 -3.10
N ILE A 181 0.04 8.66 -3.60
CA ILE A 181 -0.84 9.77 -3.92
C ILE A 181 -0.65 10.05 -5.41
N GLY A 182 -1.66 9.70 -6.21
CA GLY A 182 -1.69 10.04 -7.62
C GLY A 182 -1.80 11.55 -7.80
N ASP A 183 -1.11 12.09 -8.80
CA ASP A 183 -1.35 13.47 -9.20
C ASP A 183 -2.71 13.51 -9.93
N GLU A 184 -3.64 14.33 -9.44
CA GLU A 184 -4.90 14.54 -10.16
C GLU A 184 -4.57 15.05 -11.57
N PRO A 185 -5.23 14.54 -12.63
CA PRO A 185 -5.07 15.13 -13.94
C PRO A 185 -5.50 16.59 -13.81
N GLY A 186 -4.52 17.49 -13.95
CA GLY A 186 -4.78 18.91 -13.95
C GLY A 186 -5.87 19.18 -14.97
N ASN A 187 -6.99 19.77 -14.53
CA ASN A 187 -7.95 20.35 -15.45
C ASN A 187 -7.24 21.52 -16.14
N GLU A 188 -6.54 21.25 -17.24
CA GLU A 188 -6.04 22.26 -18.18
C GLU A 188 -7.19 22.83 -19.03
#